data_AF-A0A524IQU4-F1
#
_entry.id   AF-A0A524IQU4-F1
#
_cell.length_a   1.000
_cell.length_b   1.000
_cell.length_c   1.000
_cell.angle_alpha   90.00
_cell.angle_beta   90.00
_cell.angle_gamma   90.00
#
_symmetry.space_group_name_H-M   'P 1'
#
loop_
_entity.id
_entity.type
_entity.pdbx_description
1 polymer ?
#
loop_
_entity_poly.entity_id
_entity_poly.type
_entity_poly.pdbx_seq_one_letter_code
_entity_poly.pdbx_strand_id
1 'polypeptide(L)'
;MSLSASQPNTIFTLSPRIQVVPIVHGSGDMAQTVRDLMVSQEIDCLALPLPPSVEILVEEGVAILPIISLVVCPEQGDDEASSCSYVPIDPCQPVIMGIRVAMGEGIARAYID
;
A
#
# COMPACT_ATOMS: atom_id res chain seq x y z
N MET A 1 -10.66 -2.88 -39.28
CA MET A 1 -9.41 -3.02 -38.51
C MET A 1 -9.80 -3.39 -37.09
N SER A 2 -9.66 -4.68 -36.74
CA SER A 2 -9.92 -5.15 -35.38
C SER A 2 -8.77 -4.69 -34.52
N LEU A 3 -9.02 -3.80 -33.56
CA LEU A 3 -8.07 -3.54 -32.49
C LEU A 3 -7.87 -4.88 -31.77
N SER A 4 -6.70 -5.47 -31.95
CA SER A 4 -6.26 -6.62 -31.16
C SER A 4 -6.49 -6.25 -29.70
N ALA A 5 -7.24 -7.08 -28.97
CA ALA A 5 -7.28 -6.98 -27.52
C ALA A 5 -5.82 -6.90 -27.04
N SER A 6 -5.48 -5.81 -26.34
CA SER A 6 -4.18 -5.68 -25.69
C SER A 6 -3.96 -6.97 -24.91
N GLN A 7 -2.84 -7.66 -25.13
CA GLN A 7 -2.47 -8.78 -24.27
C GLN A 7 -2.54 -8.31 -22.82
N PRO A 8 -3.03 -9.15 -21.88
CA PRO A 8 -2.98 -8.80 -20.46
C PRO A 8 -1.54 -8.42 -20.14
N ASN A 9 -1.35 -7.24 -19.55
CA ASN A 9 -0.04 -6.63 -19.38
C ASN A 9 0.75 -7.44 -18.35
N THR A 10 1.45 -8.48 -18.82
CA THR A 10 2.12 -9.48 -17.96
C THR A 10 3.36 -8.95 -17.27
N ILE A 11 3.80 -7.73 -17.60
CA ILE A 11 5.05 -7.16 -17.12
C ILE A 11 5.13 -7.07 -15.59
N PHE A 12 3.99 -6.89 -14.92
CA PHE A 12 3.90 -6.87 -13.46
C PHE A 12 3.17 -8.08 -12.88
N THR A 13 3.14 -9.20 -13.61
CA THR A 13 2.53 -10.44 -13.13
C THR A 13 3.63 -11.41 -12.72
N LEU A 14 3.72 -11.75 -11.43
CA LEU A 14 4.66 -12.77 -10.94
C LEU A 14 4.13 -14.19 -11.15
N SER A 15 2.80 -14.36 -11.09
CA SER A 15 2.11 -15.62 -11.36
C SER A 15 0.65 -15.34 -11.72
N PRO A 16 -0.15 -16.34 -12.15
CA PRO A 16 -1.57 -16.16 -12.41
C PRO A 16 -2.41 -15.61 -11.24
N ARG A 17 -1.86 -15.62 -10.02
CA ARG A 17 -2.52 -15.15 -8.79
C ARG A 17 -1.80 -14.01 -8.08
N ILE A 18 -0.68 -13.52 -8.64
CA ILE A 18 0.13 -12.48 -7.99
C ILE A 18 0.45 -11.41 -9.02
N GLN A 19 -0.18 -10.25 -8.83
CA GLN A 19 0.12 -9.02 -9.55
C GLN A 19 0.89 -8.07 -8.64
N VAL A 20 1.94 -7.46 -9.19
CA VAL A 20 2.71 -6.39 -8.56
C VAL A 20 2.19 -5.05 -9.07
N VAL A 21 2.10 -4.08 -8.19
CA VAL A 21 1.71 -2.71 -8.53
C VAL A 21 2.90 -1.81 -8.23
N PRO A 22 3.63 -1.33 -9.25
CA PRO A 22 4.68 -0.35 -9.01
C PRO A 22 4.02 0.96 -8.56
N ILE A 23 4.57 1.56 -7.51
CA ILE A 23 4.03 2.80 -6.94
C ILE A 23 5.08 3.90 -6.89
N VAL A 24 4.58 5.14 -6.88
CA VAL A 24 5.35 6.35 -6.65
C VAL A 24 4.86 6.96 -5.34
N HIS A 25 5.71 7.02 -4.33
CA HIS A 25 5.35 7.60 -3.03
C HIS A 25 4.98 9.08 -3.16
N GLY A 26 4.07 9.54 -2.30
CA GLY A 26 3.62 10.94 -2.27
C GLY A 26 2.87 11.43 -3.51
N SER A 27 2.39 10.53 -4.36
CA SER A 27 1.63 10.87 -5.57
C SER A 27 0.14 10.57 -5.38
N GLY A 28 -0.67 11.63 -5.32
CA GLY A 28 -2.13 11.51 -5.27
C GLY A 28 -2.72 10.82 -6.51
N ASP A 29 -2.16 11.08 -7.70
CA ASP A 29 -2.56 10.39 -8.93
C ASP A 29 -2.27 8.88 -8.86
N MET A 30 -1.14 8.49 -8.29
CA MET A 30 -0.82 7.08 -8.07
C MET A 30 -1.71 6.46 -6.99
N ALA A 31 -2.03 7.20 -5.92
CA ALA A 31 -2.99 6.73 -4.93
C ALA A 31 -4.37 6.47 -5.56
N GLN A 32 -4.86 7.38 -6.40
CA GLN A 32 -6.09 7.20 -7.16
C GLN A 32 -6.00 5.98 -8.10
N THR A 33 -4.86 5.81 -8.78
CA THR A 33 -4.63 4.64 -9.66
C THR A 33 -4.69 3.32 -8.88
N VAL A 34 -4.08 3.25 -7.69
CA VAL A 34 -4.16 2.07 -6.81
C VAL A 34 -5.61 1.79 -6.40
N ARG A 35 -6.36 2.83 -6.01
CA ARG A 35 -7.78 2.69 -5.68
C ARG A 35 -8.57 2.11 -6.84
N ASP A 36 -8.43 2.68 -8.03
CA ASP A 36 -9.21 2.28 -9.19
C ASP A 36 -8.83 0.86 -9.66
N LEU A 37 -7.55 0.50 -9.54
CA LEU A 37 -7.10 -0.87 -9.77
C LEU A 37 -7.77 -1.86 -8.80
N MET A 38 -7.75 -1.58 -7.50
CA MET A 38 -8.29 -2.49 -6.50
C MET A 38 -9.81 -2.62 -6.56
N VAL A 39 -10.52 -1.54 -6.91
CA VAL A 39 -11.98 -1.56 -7.08
C VAL A 39 -12.41 -2.24 -8.40
N SER A 40 -11.54 -2.27 -9.41
CA SER A 40 -11.86 -2.85 -10.72
C SER A 40 -11.55 -4.35 -10.84
N GLN A 41 -10.93 -4.95 -9.82
CA GLN A 41 -10.51 -6.35 -9.83
C GLN A 41 -10.98 -7.10 -8.58
N GLU A 42 -11.16 -8.40 -8.71
CA GLU A 42 -11.38 -9.28 -7.56
C GLU A 42 -10.02 -9.60 -6.91
N ILE A 43 -9.71 -8.95 -5.80
CA ILE A 43 -8.49 -9.15 -5.01
C ILE A 43 -8.88 -9.80 -3.68
N ASP A 44 -8.27 -10.95 -3.38
CA ASP A 44 -8.50 -11.67 -2.12
C ASP A 44 -7.52 -11.24 -1.00
N CYS A 45 -6.35 -10.69 -1.38
CA CYS A 45 -5.33 -10.23 -0.44
C CYS A 45 -4.47 -9.10 -1.02
N LEU A 46 -4.19 -8.08 -0.20
CA LEU A 46 -3.21 -7.03 -0.46
C LEU A 46 -1.92 -7.34 0.30
N ALA A 47 -0.83 -7.60 -0.41
CA ALA A 47 0.50 -7.70 0.18
C ALA A 47 1.18 -6.33 0.27
N LEU A 48 1.74 -6.00 1.43
CA LEU A 48 2.28 -4.68 1.75
C LEU A 48 3.78 -4.74 2.06
N PRO A 49 4.60 -3.82 1.50
CA PRO A 49 6.03 -3.72 1.80
C PRO A 49 6.25 -2.95 3.12
N LEU A 50 5.64 -3.46 4.19
CA LEU A 50 5.71 -2.91 5.54
C LEU A 50 5.83 -4.07 6.52
N PRO A 51 6.56 -3.90 7.64
CA PRO A 51 6.76 -4.98 8.59
C PRO A 51 5.48 -5.25 9.39
N PRO A 52 5.20 -6.50 9.80
CA PRO A 52 4.03 -6.83 10.64
C PRO A 52 3.95 -6.01 11.94
N SER A 53 5.07 -5.52 12.46
CA SER A 53 5.12 -4.72 13.69
C SER A 53 4.38 -3.38 13.59
N VAL A 54 4.19 -2.84 12.38
CA VAL A 54 3.49 -1.55 12.18
C VAL A 54 2.02 -1.71 11.86
N GLU A 55 1.52 -2.93 11.62
CA GLU A 55 0.16 -3.20 11.12
C GLU A 55 -0.92 -2.47 11.91
N ILE A 56 -0.98 -2.70 13.22
CA ILE A 56 -2.02 -2.14 14.10
C ILE A 56 -2.00 -0.60 14.03
N LEU A 57 -0.82 0.00 14.19
CA LEU A 57 -0.69 1.46 14.25
C LEU A 57 -0.96 2.13 12.90
N VAL A 58 -0.58 1.47 11.80
CA VAL A 58 -0.88 1.95 10.45
C VAL A 58 -2.39 1.91 10.20
N GLU A 59 -3.06 0.81 10.52
CA GLU A 59 -4.51 0.69 10.32
C GLU A 59 -5.31 1.65 11.20
N GLU A 60 -4.90 1.88 12.44
CA GLU A 60 -5.48 2.92 13.31
C GLU A 60 -5.31 4.32 12.70
N GLY A 61 -4.13 4.62 12.16
CA GLY A 61 -3.88 5.88 11.44
C GLY A 61 -4.76 6.02 10.19
N VAL A 62 -4.96 4.92 9.43
CA VAL A 62 -5.82 4.92 8.24
C VAL A 62 -7.29 5.17 8.62
N ALA A 63 -7.76 4.61 9.73
CA ALA A 63 -9.13 4.76 10.20
C ALA A 63 -9.50 6.21 10.54
N ILE A 64 -8.53 7.05 10.90
CA ILE A 64 -8.74 8.46 11.26
C ILE A 64 -8.48 9.45 10.11
N LEU A 65 -8.15 8.97 8.91
CA LEU A 65 -8.00 9.84 7.75
C LEU A 65 -9.28 10.67 7.51
N PRO A 66 -9.17 11.97 7.18
CA PRO A 66 -8.03 12.62 6.53
C PRO A 66 -7.02 13.27 7.50
N ILE A 67 -7.05 12.97 8.80
CA ILE A 67 -6.00 13.43 9.72
C ILE A 67 -4.68 12.76 9.35
N ILE A 68 -3.75 13.53 8.79
CA ILE A 68 -2.41 13.05 8.44
C ILE A 68 -1.64 12.74 9.73
N SER A 69 -1.03 11.57 9.78
CA SER A 69 -0.25 11.10 10.92
C SER A 69 0.97 10.32 10.45
N LEU A 70 1.76 9.84 11.39
CA LEU A 70 2.96 9.05 11.12
C LEU A 70 3.12 8.00 12.21
N VAL A 71 3.53 6.79 11.81
CA VAL A 71 3.99 5.75 12.74
C VAL A 71 5.50 5.88 12.83
N VAL A 72 6.03 6.07 14.04
CA VAL A 72 7.47 6.15 14.29
C VAL A 72 7.98 4.78 14.75
N CYS A 73 9.04 4.31 14.12
CA CYS A 73 9.73 3.08 14.44
C CYS A 73 11.13 3.42 14.97
N PRO A 74 11.34 3.45 16.29
CA PRO A 74 12.66 3.70 16.87
C PRO A 74 13.64 2.61 16.43
N GLU A 75 14.81 3.02 15.96
CA GLU A 75 15.89 2.10 15.64
C GLU A 75 16.84 2.01 16.84
N GLN A 76 17.32 0.79 17.13
CA GLN A 76 18.34 0.61 18.16
C GLN A 76 19.71 0.95 17.56
N GLY A 77 20.30 2.05 18.00
CA GLY A 77 21.66 2.46 17.64
C GLY A 77 22.55 2.59 18.88
N ASP A 78 23.85 2.30 18.71
CA ASP A 78 24.90 2.52 19.73
C ASP A 78 25.36 3.99 19.82
N ASP A 79 24.90 4.86 18.89
CA ASP A 79 25.29 6.27 18.78
C ASP A 79 24.33 7.22 19.54
N GLU A 80 24.85 8.36 20.02
CA GLU A 80 24.12 9.38 20.80
C GLU A 80 22.93 10.03 20.06
N ALA A 81 22.76 9.77 18.76
CA ALA A 81 21.63 10.25 17.97
C ALA A 81 20.55 9.16 17.82
N SER A 82 19.38 9.38 18.43
CA SER A 82 18.23 8.50 18.23
C SER A 82 17.78 8.50 16.76
N SER A 83 18.01 7.41 16.03
CA SER A 83 17.47 7.21 14.69
C SER A 83 16.08 6.56 14.74
N CYS A 84 15.25 6.90 13.76
CA CYS A 84 13.96 6.25 13.58
C CYS A 84 13.61 6.18 12.10
N SER A 85 12.96 5.09 11.72
CA SER A 85 12.18 5.03 10.49
C SER A 85 10.75 5.47 10.79
N TYR A 86 10.01 5.85 9.74
CA TYR A 86 8.61 6.21 9.91
C TYR A 86 7.78 5.82 8.70
N VAL A 87 6.51 5.52 8.94
CA VAL A 87 5.50 5.27 7.91
C VAL A 87 4.56 6.48 7.86
N PRO A 88 4.55 7.28 6.78
CA PRO A 88 3.63 8.39 6.65
C PRO A 88 2.23 7.88 6.35
N ILE A 89 1.25 8.30 7.16
CA ILE A 89 -0.17 8.00 6.96
C ILE A 89 -0.83 9.22 6.34
N ASP A 90 -0.83 9.25 5.01
CA ASP A 90 -1.34 10.35 4.20
C ASP A 90 -2.21 9.78 3.05
N PRO A 91 -3.38 10.37 2.74
CA PRO A 91 -4.31 9.82 1.76
C PRO A 91 -3.75 9.81 0.32
N CYS A 92 -2.71 10.59 0.03
CA CYS A 92 -2.00 10.63 -1.24
C CYS A 92 -0.82 9.64 -1.29
N GLN A 93 -0.59 8.83 -0.25
CA GLN A 93 0.37 7.73 -0.29
C GLN A 93 -0.30 6.47 -0.88
N PRO A 94 0.19 5.90 -1.98
CA PRO A 94 -0.48 4.78 -2.64
C PRO A 94 -0.62 3.53 -1.76
N VAL A 95 0.38 3.23 -0.93
CA VAL A 95 0.31 2.12 0.05
C VAL A 95 -0.85 2.33 1.03
N ILE A 96 -0.98 3.56 1.55
CA ILE A 96 -2.01 3.95 2.51
C ILE A 96 -3.39 3.93 1.86
N MET A 97 -3.51 4.37 0.61
CA MET A 97 -4.75 4.23 -0.15
C MET A 97 -5.12 2.76 -0.35
N GLY A 98 -4.15 1.90 -0.68
CA GLY A 98 -4.39 0.46 -0.79
C GLY A 98 -4.91 -0.15 0.50
N ILE A 99 -4.29 0.17 1.64
CA ILE A 99 -4.75 -0.26 2.97
C ILE A 99 -6.18 0.24 3.23
N ARG A 100 -6.46 1.52 2.95
CA ARG A 100 -7.78 2.11 3.14
C ARG A 100 -8.86 1.39 2.33
N VAL A 101 -8.60 1.08 1.07
CA VAL A 101 -9.52 0.33 0.21
C VAL A 101 -9.70 -1.09 0.75
N ALA A 102 -8.61 -1.78 1.07
CA ALA A 102 -8.68 -3.14 1.60
C ALA A 102 -9.48 -3.22 2.92
N MET A 103 -9.31 -2.26 3.83
CA MET A 103 -10.11 -2.17 5.06
C MET A 103 -11.60 -1.94 4.77
N GLY A 104 -11.92 -1.06 3.80
CA GLY A 104 -13.30 -0.75 3.43
C GLY A 104 -14.03 -1.89 2.73
N GLU A 105 -13.33 -2.65 1.89
CA GLU A 105 -13.87 -3.77 1.11
C GLU A 105 -13.72 -5.13 1.82
N GLY A 106 -13.10 -5.16 3.01
CA GLY A 106 -12.87 -6.40 3.76
C GLY A 106 -11.83 -7.34 3.12
N ILE A 107 -10.93 -6.80 2.30
CA ILE A 107 -9.83 -7.55 1.67
C ILE A 107 -8.75 -7.82 2.72
N ALA A 108 -8.21 -9.05 2.74
CA ALA A 108 -7.13 -9.42 3.64
C ALA A 108 -5.88 -8.57 3.36
N ARG A 109 -5.13 -8.22 4.40
CA ARG A 109 -3.88 -7.44 4.28
C ARG A 109 -2.76 -8.27 4.87
N ALA A 110 -1.68 -8.44 4.12
CA ALA A 110 -0.49 -9.18 4.54
C ALA A 110 0.70 -8.23 4.54
N TYR A 111 1.23 -7.94 5.72
CA TYR A 111 2.46 -7.19 5.94
C TYR A 111 3.64 -8.15 5.81
N ILE A 112 4.50 -7.97 4.80
CA ILE A 112 5.47 -9.00 4.36
C ILE A 112 6.94 -8.57 4.38
N ASP A 113 7.26 -7.42 4.98
CA ASP A 113 8.65 -6.97 5.21
C ASP A 113 9.24 -7.52 6.51
#